data_AF-A0A7J7C9H3-F1
#
_entry.id   AF-A0A7J7C9H3-F1
#
_cell.length_a   1.000
_cell.length_b   1.000
_cell.length_c   1.000
_cell.angle_alpha   90.00
_cell.angle_beta   90.00
_cell.angle_gamma   90.00
#
_symmetry.space_group_name_H-M   'P 1'
#
loop_
_entity.id
_entity.type
_entity.pdbx_description
1 polymer ?
#
loop_
_entity_poly.entity_id
_entity_poly.type
_entity_poly.pdbx_seq_one_letter_code
_entity_poly.pdbx_strand_id
1 'polypeptide(L)'
;MKVEDKNDLELQSIVALLRKRMQEFKFEQGQNIFGETTSEIMDLVSKVGAHYFCVTTSCGMPLYEADFGWGKPIWINIVNLNMSNLVILNDMREGNGIEAIMYLIEEEMAVFERNHELLAFATLGHNIFEDTSRTSNSRL
;
A
#
# COMPACT_ATOMS: atom_id res chain seq x y z
N MET A 1 0.08 -22.53 29.72
CA MET A 1 0.03 -21.06 29.55
C MET A 1 0.95 -20.73 28.40
N LYS A 2 0.42 -20.44 27.21
CA LYS A 2 1.25 -20.00 26.08
C LYS A 2 1.70 -18.57 26.37
N VAL A 3 2.99 -18.33 26.32
CA VAL A 3 3.56 -16.97 26.36
C VAL A 3 3.27 -16.38 24.99
N GLU A 4 2.31 -15.47 24.90
CA GLU A 4 2.15 -14.64 23.70
C GLU A 4 3.39 -13.76 23.56
N ASP A 5 3.96 -13.74 22.36
CA ASP A 5 5.18 -12.99 22.08
C ASP A 5 4.88 -11.48 22.21
N LYS A 6 5.87 -10.72 22.70
CA LYS A 6 5.71 -9.27 22.94
C LYS A 6 5.38 -8.52 21.64
N ASN A 7 5.91 -9.00 20.50
CA ASN A 7 5.67 -8.45 19.17
C ASN A 7 4.21 -8.67 18.72
N ASP A 8 3.61 -9.82 19.05
CA ASP A 8 2.21 -10.10 18.73
C ASP A 8 1.26 -9.17 19.51
N LEU A 9 1.57 -8.92 20.78
CA LEU A 9 0.80 -8.00 21.62
C LEU A 9 0.89 -6.55 21.13
N GLU A 10 2.04 -6.15 20.58
CA GLU A 10 2.24 -4.84 19.97
C GLU A 10 1.44 -4.71 18.66
N LEU A 11 1.51 -5.70 17.78
CA LEU A 11 0.77 -5.70 16.50
C LEU A 11 -0.74 -5.67 16.73
N GLN A 12 -1.26 -6.54 17.61
CA GLN A 12 -2.68 -6.58 17.94
C GLN A 12 -3.17 -5.23 18.49
N SER A 13 -2.34 -4.56 19.30
CA SER A 13 -2.65 -3.24 19.85
C SER A 13 -2.73 -2.17 18.75
N ILE A 14 -1.79 -2.18 17.80
CA ILE A 14 -1.81 -1.29 16.63
C ILE A 14 -3.05 -1.53 15.78
N VAL A 15 -3.38 -2.80 15.49
CA VAL A 15 -4.58 -3.14 14.71
C VAL A 15 -5.85 -2.71 15.43
N ALA A 16 -5.94 -2.93 16.75
CA ALA A 16 -7.07 -2.47 17.54
C ALA A 16 -7.22 -0.94 17.50
N LEU A 17 -6.11 -0.22 17.61
CA LEU A 17 -6.08 1.24 17.50
C LEU A 17 -6.54 1.71 16.11
N LEU A 18 -6.01 1.14 15.03
CA LEU A 18 -6.40 1.47 13.66
C LEU A 18 -7.89 1.24 13.41
N ARG A 19 -8.42 0.07 13.81
CA ARG A 19 -9.86 -0.24 13.68
C ARG A 19 -10.73 0.77 14.43
N LYS A 20 -10.35 1.10 15.67
CA LYS A 20 -11.06 2.10 16.46
C LYS A 20 -11.06 3.47 15.78
N ARG A 21 -9.90 3.92 15.29
CA ARG A 21 -9.78 5.22 14.61
C ARG A 21 -10.56 5.26 13.30
N MET A 22 -10.54 4.20 12.50
CA MET A 22 -11.34 4.11 11.27
C MET A 22 -12.85 4.16 11.54
N GLN A 23 -13.31 3.58 12.65
CA GLN A 23 -14.72 3.66 13.06
C GLN A 23 -15.11 5.06 13.56
N GLU A 24 -14.19 5.75 14.25
CA GLU A 24 -14.38 7.13 14.70
C GLU A 24 -14.31 8.14 13.53
N PHE A 25 -13.57 7.81 12.48
CA PHE A 25 -13.42 8.63 11.29
C PHE A 25 -14.72 8.62 10.47
N LYS A 26 -15.53 9.65 10.62
CA LYS A 26 -16.72 9.86 9.81
C LYS A 26 -16.26 10.35 8.43
N PHE A 27 -16.56 9.59 7.40
CA PHE A 27 -16.47 10.07 6.02
C PHE A 27 -17.53 11.15 5.85
N GLU A 28 -17.17 12.43 5.97
CA GLU A 28 -18.08 13.50 5.58
C GLU A 28 -18.32 13.35 4.07
N GLN A 29 -19.55 13.01 3.71
CA GLN A 29 -19.91 12.81 2.32
C GLN A 29 -19.76 14.12 1.56
N GLY A 30 -18.83 14.12 0.61
CA GLY A 30 -18.78 15.08 -0.48
C GLY A 30 -17.64 16.09 -0.37
N GLN A 31 -16.72 15.94 -1.32
CA GLN A 31 -15.72 16.92 -1.78
C GLN A 31 -14.38 16.99 -1.03
N ASN A 32 -13.32 17.09 -1.85
CA ASN A 32 -11.93 17.48 -1.57
C ASN A 32 -11.00 16.66 -0.66
N ILE A 33 -11.41 15.48 -0.16
CA ILE A 33 -10.50 14.64 0.66
C ILE A 33 -9.20 14.26 -0.09
N PHE A 34 -9.27 13.97 -1.39
CA PHE A 34 -8.10 13.50 -2.15
C PHE A 34 -7.13 14.62 -2.55
N GLY A 35 -7.54 15.89 -2.48
CA GLY A 35 -6.75 17.03 -2.99
C GLY A 35 -6.30 18.00 -1.91
N GLU A 36 -7.23 18.56 -1.13
CA GLU A 36 -6.91 19.58 -0.13
C GLU A 36 -6.50 18.94 1.20
N THR A 37 -7.27 17.95 1.68
CA THR A 37 -7.03 17.32 2.97
C THR A 37 -5.76 16.46 2.98
N THR A 38 -5.44 15.75 1.89
CA THR A 38 -4.18 14.99 1.77
C THR A 38 -2.96 15.91 1.76
N SER A 39 -3.02 17.04 1.04
CA SER A 39 -1.94 18.02 1.02
C SER A 39 -1.71 18.67 2.39
N GLU A 40 -2.77 19.02 3.10
CA GLU A 40 -2.68 19.61 4.44
C GLU A 40 -2.11 18.62 5.47
N ILE A 41 -2.55 17.36 5.43
CA ILE A 41 -2.01 16.30 6.29
C ILE A 41 -0.54 16.07 5.97
N MET A 42 -0.15 16.02 4.70
CA MET A 42 1.26 15.84 4.31
C MET A 42 2.13 17.01 4.75
N ASP A 43 1.65 18.25 4.60
CA ASP A 43 2.37 19.44 5.05
C ASP A 43 2.51 19.46 6.58
N LEU A 44 1.46 19.11 7.32
CA LEU A 44 1.50 18.99 8.79
C LEU A 44 2.51 17.93 9.24
N VAL A 45 2.48 16.74 8.63
CA VAL A 45 3.39 15.65 8.97
C VAL A 45 4.85 16.04 8.67
N SER A 46 5.09 16.71 7.54
CA SER A 46 6.40 17.24 7.17
C SER A 46 6.90 18.27 8.19
N LYS A 47 6.02 19.17 8.65
CA LYS A 47 6.36 20.20 9.67
C LYS A 47 6.65 19.61 11.05
N VAL A 48 5.95 18.54 11.43
CA VAL A 48 6.15 17.86 12.71
C VAL A 48 7.39 16.96 12.66
N GLY A 49 7.92 16.66 11.47
CA GLY A 49 9.08 15.79 11.28
C GLY A 49 8.81 14.34 11.69
N ALA A 50 7.55 13.92 11.67
CA ALA A 50 7.17 12.56 12.00
C ALA A 50 7.46 11.62 10.82
N HIS A 51 8.06 10.47 11.10
CA HIS A 51 8.10 9.38 10.13
C HIS A 51 6.70 8.80 9.99
N TYR A 52 6.24 8.64 8.76
CA TYR A 52 4.87 8.23 8.46
C TYR A 52 4.85 7.29 7.26
N PHE A 53 3.84 6.42 7.24
CA PHE A 53 3.43 5.69 6.05
C PHE A 53 2.01 6.11 5.68
N CYS A 54 1.82 6.53 4.44
CA CYS A 54 0.49 6.71 3.86
C CYS A 54 0.04 5.36 3.31
N VAL A 55 -1.07 4.82 3.82
CA VAL A 55 -1.65 3.57 3.33
C VAL A 55 -2.96 3.87 2.62
N THR A 56 -3.06 3.47 1.37
CA THR A 56 -4.30 3.51 0.58
C THR A 56 -4.69 2.09 0.17
N THR A 57 -5.98 1.84 -0.05
CA THR A 57 -6.45 0.52 -0.44
C THR A 57 -7.54 0.61 -1.50
N SER A 58 -7.49 -0.31 -2.47
CA SER A 58 -8.56 -0.57 -3.43
C SER A 58 -9.28 -1.90 -3.18
N CYS A 59 -8.96 -2.57 -2.06
CA CYS A 59 -9.55 -3.85 -1.69
C CYS A 59 -11.08 -3.75 -1.56
N GLY A 60 -11.78 -4.78 -2.03
CA GLY A 60 -13.23 -4.84 -2.06
C GLY A 60 -13.89 -4.01 -3.17
N MET A 61 -13.11 -3.28 -3.97
CA MET A 61 -13.63 -2.62 -5.16
C MET A 61 -13.66 -3.60 -6.35
N PRO A 62 -14.70 -3.59 -7.19
CA PRO A 62 -14.84 -4.54 -8.31
C PRO A 62 -13.97 -4.14 -9.52
N LEU A 63 -12.72 -3.72 -9.30
CA LEU A 63 -11.86 -3.17 -10.34
C LEU A 63 -11.37 -4.25 -11.32
N TYR A 64 -11.07 -5.46 -10.85
CA TYR A 64 -10.71 -6.60 -11.74
C TYR A 64 -11.89 -7.15 -12.54
N GLU A 65 -13.12 -6.77 -12.18
CA GLU A 65 -14.33 -7.16 -12.91
C GLU A 65 -14.69 -6.19 -14.05
N ALA A 66 -14.01 -5.04 -14.13
CA ALA A 66 -14.23 -4.06 -15.19
C ALA A 66 -13.82 -4.64 -16.56
N ASP A 67 -14.75 -4.68 -17.50
CA ASP A 67 -14.48 -5.08 -18.89
C ASP A 67 -15.12 -4.07 -19.84
N PHE A 68 -14.28 -3.39 -20.62
CA PHE A 68 -14.68 -2.36 -21.59
C PHE A 68 -14.72 -2.90 -23.03
N GLY A 69 -14.62 -4.22 -23.22
CA GLY A 69 -14.57 -4.88 -24.53
C GLY A 69 -13.18 -5.32 -24.96
N TRP A 70 -12.16 -5.14 -24.12
CA TRP A 70 -10.78 -5.60 -24.35
C TRP A 70 -10.31 -6.65 -23.34
N GLY A 71 -11.25 -7.17 -22.54
CA GLY A 71 -10.96 -8.10 -21.46
C GLY A 71 -10.69 -7.40 -20.14
N LYS A 72 -10.63 -8.21 -19.08
CA LYS A 72 -10.45 -7.77 -17.69
C LYS A 72 -8.99 -7.38 -17.41
N PRO A 73 -8.73 -6.43 -16.49
CA PRO A 73 -7.39 -6.09 -16.05
C PRO A 73 -6.60 -7.30 -15.57
N ILE A 74 -5.32 -7.33 -15.93
CA ILE A 74 -4.35 -8.28 -15.38
C ILE A 74 -3.80 -7.75 -14.05
N TRP A 75 -3.67 -6.42 -13.93
CA TRP A 75 -3.16 -5.72 -12.76
C TRP A 75 -3.79 -4.33 -12.66
N ILE A 76 -3.87 -3.80 -11.44
CA ILE A 76 -4.34 -2.45 -11.13
C ILE A 76 -3.35 -1.79 -10.19
N ASN A 77 -3.08 -0.51 -10.41
CA ASN A 77 -2.24 0.29 -9.53
C ASN A 77 -2.80 1.71 -9.43
N ILE A 78 -2.63 2.34 -8.27
CA ILE A 78 -2.90 3.77 -8.11
C ILE A 78 -1.61 4.51 -8.45
N VAL A 79 -1.73 5.50 -9.33
CA VAL A 79 -0.57 6.31 -9.76
C VAL A 79 0.00 7.03 -8.54
N ASN A 80 1.29 6.79 -8.26
CA ASN A 80 2.01 7.57 -7.27
C ASN A 80 2.41 8.92 -7.86
N LEU A 81 1.96 10.01 -7.25
CA LEU A 81 2.28 11.40 -7.64
C LEU A 81 3.54 11.90 -6.92
N ASN A 82 4.61 11.11 -6.92
CA ASN A 82 5.90 11.40 -6.25
C ASN A 82 5.86 11.44 -4.71
N MET A 83 4.98 10.66 -4.08
CA MET A 83 4.95 10.51 -2.63
C MET A 83 5.89 9.36 -2.21
N SER A 84 6.86 9.64 -1.35
CA SER A 84 7.59 8.60 -0.61
C SER A 84 6.74 8.12 0.58
N ASN A 85 7.05 6.93 1.09
CA ASN A 85 6.36 6.29 2.19
C ASN A 85 4.88 5.97 1.90
N LEU A 86 4.57 5.68 0.63
CA LEU A 86 3.25 5.28 0.19
C LEU A 86 3.16 3.76 0.08
N VAL A 87 2.11 3.18 0.66
CA VAL A 87 1.75 1.75 0.55
C VAL A 87 0.35 1.67 -0.05
N ILE A 88 0.21 0.90 -1.13
CA ILE A 88 -1.07 0.62 -1.78
C ILE A 88 -1.40 -0.85 -1.54
N LEU A 89 -2.58 -1.11 -0.99
CA LEU A 89 -3.11 -2.46 -0.79
C LEU A 89 -4.20 -2.76 -1.83
N ASN A 90 -3.96 -3.75 -2.68
CA ASN A 90 -4.88 -4.20 -3.70
C ASN A 90 -5.25 -5.66 -3.48
N ASP A 91 -6.48 -6.04 -3.86
CA ASP A 91 -6.79 -7.46 -3.96
C ASP A 91 -5.93 -8.11 -5.05
N MET A 92 -5.52 -9.36 -4.85
CA MET A 92 -4.94 -10.14 -5.95
C MET A 92 -6.04 -10.48 -6.95
N ARG A 93 -5.68 -10.49 -8.24
CA ARG A 93 -6.62 -10.84 -9.33
C ARG A 93 -7.33 -12.18 -9.12
N GLU A 94 -6.64 -13.16 -8.53
CA GLU A 94 -7.19 -14.50 -8.28
C GLU A 94 -8.05 -14.57 -7.01
N GLY A 95 -8.17 -13.46 -6.25
CA GLY A 95 -9.00 -13.36 -5.05
C GLY A 95 -8.47 -14.10 -3.82
N ASN A 96 -7.24 -14.63 -3.88
CA ASN A 96 -6.62 -15.46 -2.84
C ASN A 96 -5.65 -14.69 -1.91
N GLY A 97 -5.58 -13.36 -2.01
CA GLY A 97 -4.67 -12.58 -1.20
C GLY A 97 -4.71 -11.09 -1.48
N ILE A 98 -3.77 -10.37 -0.86
CA ILE A 98 -3.57 -8.92 -1.00
C ILE A 98 -2.16 -8.70 -1.54
N GLU A 99 -2.04 -7.80 -2.52
CA GLU A 99 -0.77 -7.32 -3.03
C GLU A 99 -0.47 -5.93 -2.43
N ALA A 100 0.74 -5.76 -1.88
CA ALA A 100 1.18 -4.50 -1.30
C ALA A 100 2.24 -3.86 -2.20
N ILE A 101 1.90 -2.73 -2.82
CA ILE A 101 2.83 -1.95 -3.65
C ILE A 101 3.37 -0.81 -2.79
N MET A 102 4.69 -0.75 -2.64
CA MET A 102 5.36 0.20 -1.75
C MET A 102 6.24 1.16 -2.55
N TYR A 103 6.17 2.45 -2.22
CA TYR A 103 7.04 3.49 -2.74
C TYR A 103 7.84 4.06 -1.59
N LEU A 104 9.02 3.49 -1.35
CA LEU A 104 9.94 3.85 -0.29
C LEU A 104 11.27 4.33 -0.89
N ILE A 105 12.08 5.02 -0.10
CA ILE A 105 13.47 5.27 -0.49
C ILE A 105 14.26 3.96 -0.49
N GLU A 106 15.34 3.89 -1.25
CA GLU A 106 16.12 2.65 -1.44
C GLU A 106 16.58 2.04 -0.11
N GLU A 107 17.01 2.87 0.84
CA GLU A 107 17.49 2.41 2.14
C GLU A 107 16.39 1.71 2.94
N GLU A 108 15.17 2.25 2.91
CA GLU A 108 14.01 1.68 3.59
C GLU A 108 13.53 0.41 2.87
N MET A 109 13.46 0.44 1.53
CA MET A 109 13.07 -0.72 0.75
C MET A 109 14.03 -1.90 0.99
N ALA A 110 15.34 -1.65 1.04
CA ALA A 110 16.35 -2.67 1.32
C ALA A 110 16.19 -3.33 2.71
N VAL A 111 15.66 -2.60 3.70
CA VAL A 111 15.31 -3.18 5.01
C VAL A 111 14.09 -4.08 4.89
N PHE A 112 13.03 -3.64 4.20
CA PHE A 112 11.82 -4.44 3.99
C PHE A 112 12.11 -5.73 3.21
N GLU A 113 12.90 -5.67 2.14
CA GLU A 113 13.26 -6.83 1.31
C GLU A 113 14.06 -7.89 2.05
N ARG A 114 14.74 -7.53 3.15
CA ARG A 114 15.59 -8.42 3.93
C ARG A 114 15.00 -8.80 5.29
N ASN A 115 13.82 -8.28 5.64
CA ASN A 115 13.22 -8.53 6.94
C ASN A 115 12.61 -9.94 7.00
N HIS A 116 13.24 -10.85 7.74
CA HIS A 116 12.81 -12.24 7.85
C HIS A 116 11.45 -12.43 8.54
N GLU A 117 11.07 -11.56 9.47
CA GLU A 117 9.76 -11.62 10.12
C GLU A 117 8.66 -11.27 9.13
N LEU A 118 8.88 -10.25 8.30
CA LEU A 118 7.94 -9.88 7.23
C LEU A 118 7.86 -10.97 6.14
N LEU A 119 9.01 -11.47 5.70
CA LEU A 119 9.10 -12.51 4.66
C LEU A 119 8.52 -13.87 5.11
N ALA A 120 8.30 -14.08 6.41
CA ALA A 120 7.56 -15.24 6.88
C ALA A 120 6.07 -15.18 6.51
N PHE A 121 5.53 -13.99 6.21
CA PHE A 121 4.11 -13.77 5.88
C PHE A 121 3.87 -13.19 4.48
N ALA A 122 4.91 -12.66 3.83
CA ALA A 122 4.82 -12.03 2.53
C ALA A 122 5.84 -12.62 1.55
N THR A 123 5.48 -12.63 0.26
CA THR A 123 6.42 -12.94 -0.82
C THR A 123 6.71 -11.66 -1.57
N LEU A 124 7.97 -11.41 -1.92
CA LEU A 124 8.34 -10.28 -2.75
C LEU A 124 7.76 -10.46 -4.16
N GLY A 125 6.97 -9.49 -4.60
CA GLY A 125 6.47 -9.43 -5.97
C GLY A 125 7.61 -9.19 -6.96
N HIS A 126 7.41 -9.58 -8.22
CA HIS A 126 8.33 -9.19 -9.28
C HIS A 126 8.30 -7.66 -9.44
N ASN A 127 9.46 -7.00 -9.50
CA ASN A 127 9.54 -5.58 -9.80
C ASN A 127 9.10 -5.32 -11.25
N ILE A 128 7.82 -4.98 -11.44
CA ILE A 128 7.22 -4.76 -12.76
C ILE A 128 7.88 -3.56 -13.48
N PHE A 129 8.47 -2.63 -12.72
CA PHE A 129 9.18 -1.47 -13.25
C PHE A 129 10.57 -1.77 -13.83
N GLU A 130 11.19 -2.91 -13.52
CA GLU A 130 12.46 -3.30 -14.17
C GLU A 130 12.23 -3.87 -15.57
N ASP A 131 11.06 -4.46 -15.85
CA ASP A 131 10.80 -5.20 -17.10
C ASP A 131 10.51 -4.28 -18.31
N THR A 132 10.10 -3.03 -18.06
CA THR A 132 9.95 -2.00 -19.11
C THR A 132 11.28 -1.46 -19.65
N SER A 133 12.38 -1.64 -18.92
CA SER A 133 13.73 -1.30 -19.41
C SER A 133 14.30 -2.34 -20.39
N ARG A 134 13.79 -3.58 -20.36
CA ARG A 134 14.19 -4.65 -21.29
C ARG A 134 13.45 -4.61 -22.61
N THR A 135 12.18 -4.21 -22.61
CA THR A 135 11.36 -4.16 -23.83
C THR A 135 11.67 -2.95 -24.72
N SER A 136 12.30 -1.89 -24.18
CA SER A 136 12.73 -0.73 -24.96
C SER A 136 14.03 -0.95 -25.78
N ASN A 137 14.76 -2.05 -25.57
CA ASN A 137 16.01 -2.37 -26.30
C ASN A 137 15.88 -3.45 -27.39
N SER A 138 14.65 -3.83 -27.81
CA SER A 138 14.44 -4.88 -28.84
C SER A 138 13.77 -4.41 -30.13
N ARG A 139 13.76 -3.10 -30.40
CA ARG A 139 13.34 -2.55 -31.70
C ARG A 139 14.37 -1.55 -32.24
N LEU A 140 15.42 -2.10 -32.84
CA LEU A 140 16.07 -1.53 -34.03
C LEU A 140 15.73 -2.43 -35.21
#